data_AF-U9UFU2-F1
#
_entry.id   AF-U9UFU2-F1
#
_cell.length_a   1.000
_cell.length_b   1.000
_cell.length_c   1.000
_cell.angle_alpha   90.00
_cell.angle_beta   90.00
_cell.angle_gamma   90.00
#
_symmetry.space_group_name_H-M   'P 1'
#
loop_
_entity.id
_entity.type
_entity.pdbx_description
1 polymer ?
#
loop_
_entity_poly.entity_id
_entity_poly.type
_entity_poly.pdbx_seq_one_letter_code
_entity_poly.pdbx_strand_id
1 'polypeptide(L)' 'MATQFFSQLSQNFTEILDDDEYYDVTIEVGQDPKVKIFRSHMVILNYRSAYFRKNLFKNKKNSDGVL' A
#
# COMPACT_ATOMS: atom_id res chain seq x y z
N MET A 1 -20.16 18.50 15.27
CA MET A 1 -19.09 19.07 14.41
C MET A 1 -17.89 18.13 14.32
N ALA A 2 -17.14 17.88 15.41
CA ALA A 2 -15.97 16.98 15.37
C ALA A 2 -16.31 15.53 14.98
N THR A 3 -17.41 14.96 15.49
CA THR A 3 -17.84 13.59 15.17
C THR A 3 -18.14 13.38 13.69
N GLN A 4 -18.78 14.37 13.05
CA GLN A 4 -19.08 14.31 11.62
C GLN A 4 -17.80 14.43 10.77
N PHE A 5 -16.88 15.30 11.17
CA PHE A 5 -15.56 15.40 10.53
C PHE A 5 -14.79 14.08 10.58
N PHE A 6 -14.68 13.46 11.76
CA PHE A 6 -13.96 12.19 11.89
C PHE A 6 -14.68 11.04 11.15
N SER A 7 -16.01 11.04 11.09
CA SER A 7 -16.77 10.07 10.29
C SER A 7 -16.46 10.19 8.80
N GLN A 8 -16.47 11.42 8.25
CA GLN A 8 -16.14 11.66 6.85
C GLN A 8 -14.69 11.30 6.54
N LEU A 9 -13.76 11.70 7.41
CA LEU A 9 -12.34 11.36 7.27
C LEU A 9 -12.11 9.85 7.28
N SER A 10 -12.76 9.11 8.19
CA SER A 10 -12.69 7.65 8.24
C SER A 10 -13.24 7.00 6.98
N GLN A 11 -14.33 7.56 6.42
CA GLN A 11 -14.90 7.07 5.18
C GLN A 11 -13.94 7.30 4.00
N ASN A 12 -13.35 8.48 3.89
CA ASN A 12 -12.37 8.77 2.83
C ASN A 12 -11.14 7.86 2.92
N PHE A 13 -10.64 7.56 4.12
CA PHE A 13 -9.55 6.58 4.26
C PHE A 13 -9.97 5.17 3.87
N THR A 14 -11.22 4.79 4.07
CA THR A 14 -11.74 3.48 3.64
C THR A 14 -11.84 3.40 2.12
N GLU A 15 -12.30 4.47 1.47
CA GLU A 15 -12.34 4.57 0.00
C GLU A 15 -10.94 4.41 -0.60
N ILE A 16 -9.90 5.00 0.01
CA ILE A 16 -8.50 4.81 -0.43
C ILE A 16 -8.03 3.34 -0.29
N LEU A 17 -8.54 2.59 0.69
CA LEU A 17 -8.14 1.18 0.88
C LEU A 17 -8.68 0.27 -0.23
N ASP A 18 -9.85 0.60 -0.76
CA ASP A 18 -10.56 -0.19 -1.77
C ASP A 18 -10.30 0.31 -3.21
N ASP A 19 -9.53 1.40 -3.36
CA ASP A 19 -9.20 2.00 -4.65
C ASP A 19 -8.17 1.18 -5.46
N ASP A 20 -8.41 1.04 -6.77
CA ASP A 20 -7.49 0.43 -7.75
C ASP A 20 -6.95 1.46 -8.78
N GLU A 21 -7.18 2.76 -8.58
CA GLU A 21 -6.75 3.81 -9.51
C GLU A 21 -5.34 4.35 -9.19
N TYR A 22 -5.02 4.58 -7.91
CA TYR A 22 -3.79 5.26 -7.48
C TYR A 22 -2.77 4.35 -6.80
N TYR A 23 -2.82 3.04 -7.04
CA TYR A 23 -1.87 2.09 -6.46
C TYR A 23 -0.44 2.37 -6.94
N ASP A 24 0.51 2.30 -6.01
CA ASP A 24 1.95 2.51 -6.25
C ASP A 24 2.77 1.24 -5.94
N VAL A 25 2.10 0.14 -5.57
CA VAL A 25 2.73 -1.17 -5.38
C VAL A 25 1.87 -2.32 -5.88
N THR A 26 2.53 -3.31 -6.46
CA THR A 26 1.95 -4.60 -6.85
C THR A 26 2.59 -5.72 -6.03
N ILE A 27 1.77 -6.59 -5.45
CA ILE A 27 2.18 -7.76 -4.67
C ILE A 27 1.78 -9.01 -5.46
N GLU A 28 2.77 -9.77 -5.88
CA GLU A 28 2.58 -11.05 -6.57
C GLU A 28 2.72 -12.18 -5.55
N VAL A 29 1.71 -13.05 -5.47
CA VAL A 29 1.66 -14.16 -4.52
C VAL A 29 1.46 -15.46 -5.27
N GLY A 30 2.35 -16.43 -5.02
CA GLY A 30 2.32 -17.75 -5.63
C GLY A 30 3.57 -18.02 -6.46
N GLN A 31 3.50 -19.07 -7.27
CA GLN A 31 4.54 -19.47 -8.20
C GLN A 31 3.90 -19.78 -9.55
N ASP A 32 4.66 -19.58 -10.63
CA ASP A 32 4.20 -19.89 -11.99
C ASP A 32 3.67 -21.35 -12.08
N PRO A 33 2.51 -21.59 -12.73
CA PRO A 33 1.68 -20.64 -13.49
C PRO A 33 0.55 -19.99 -12.67
N LYS A 34 0.50 -20.23 -11.35
CA LYS A 34 -0.60 -19.78 -10.47
C LYS A 34 -0.18 -18.60 -9.61
N VAL A 35 0.16 -17.49 -10.26
CA VAL A 35 0.44 -16.22 -9.59
C VAL A 35 -0.85 -15.42 -9.45
N LYS A 36 -1.08 -14.87 -8.25
CA LYS A 36 -2.14 -13.91 -7.98
C LYS A 36 -1.53 -12.53 -7.76
N ILE A 37 -2.09 -11.53 -8.43
CA ILE A 37 -1.62 -10.14 -8.38
C ILE A 37 -2.56 -9.33 -7.49
N PHE A 38 -2.00 -8.59 -6.54
CA PHE A 38 -2.71 -7.65 -5.70
C PHE A 38 -2.12 -6.25 -5.89
N ARG A 39 -2.97 -5.27 -6.17
CA ARG A 39 -2.59 -3.85 -6.27
C ARG A 39 -2.92 -3.17 -4.95
N SER A 40 -2.03 -2.30 -4.48
CA SER A 40 -2.19 -1.65 -3.18
C SER A 40 -1.37 -0.37 -3.08
N HIS A 41 -1.50 0.31 -1.95
CA HIS A 41 -0.90 1.60 -1.66
C HIS A 41 0.23 1.44 -0.62
N MET A 42 1.47 1.76 -0.99
CA MET A 42 2.67 1.66 -0.15
C MET A 42 2.52 2.45 1.13
N VAL A 43 1.93 3.66 1.05
CA VAL A 43 1.71 4.50 2.23
C VAL A 43 0.87 3.77 3.28
N ILE A 44 -0.22 3.11 2.86
CA ILE A 44 -1.08 2.33 3.75
C ILE A 44 -0.30 1.16 4.34
N LEU A 45 0.33 0.34 3.50
CA LEU A 45 1.09 -0.84 3.95
C LEU A 45 2.20 -0.46 4.93
N ASN A 46 2.89 0.66 4.67
CA ASN A 46 3.94 1.20 5.53
C ASN A 46 3.43 1.61 6.91
N TYR A 47 2.22 2.15 7.02
CA TYR A 47 1.66 2.54 8.32
C TYR A 47 0.94 1.40 9.03
N ARG A 48 0.40 0.43 8.30
CA ARG A 48 -0.39 -0.68 8.85
C ARG A 48 0.43 -1.93 9.18
N SER A 49 1.63 -2.09 8.63
CA SER A 49 2.47 -3.27 8.84
C SER A 49 3.94 -2.93 9.03
N ALA A 50 4.50 -3.30 10.18
CA ALA A 50 5.93 -3.17 10.45
C ALA A 50 6.78 -4.01 9.48
N TYR A 51 6.24 -5.13 8.96
CA TYR A 51 6.92 -5.95 7.97
C TYR A 51 7.05 -5.18 6.65
N PHE A 52 5.95 -4.65 6.12
CA PHE A 52 5.99 -3.90 4.87
C PHE A 52 6.81 -2.63 5.02
N ARG A 53 6.68 -1.90 6.14
CA ARG A 53 7.54 -0.74 6.44
C ARG A 53 9.03 -1.06 6.32
N LYS A 54 9.48 -2.18 6.89
CA LYS A 54 10.90 -2.57 6.85
C LYS A 54 11.34 -3.01 5.45
N ASN A 55 10.50 -3.74 4.72
CA ASN A 55 10.90 -4.35 3.45
C ASN A 55 10.71 -3.43 2.24
N LEU A 56 9.62 -2.64 2.19
CA LEU A 56 9.42 -1.64 1.13
C LEU A 56 10.48 -0.54 1.18
N PHE A 57 10.92 -0.14 2.38
CA PHE A 57 12.00 0.83 2.55
C PHE A 57 13.36 0.32 2.05
N LYS A 58 13.64 -0.99 2.20
CA LYS A 58 14.87 -1.60 1.70
C LYS A 58 14.93 -1.60 0.18
N ASN A 59 13.81 -1.89 -0.50
CA ASN A 59 13.76 -1.86 -1.95
C ASN A 59 14.06 -0.48 -2.52
N LYS A 60 13.56 0.61 -1.90
CA LYS A 60 13.85 1.98 -2.35
C LYS A 60 15.34 2.31 -2.35
N LYS A 61 16.09 1.85 -1.33
CA LYS A 61 17.54 2.10 -1.23
C LYS A 61 18.38 1.35 -2.26
N ASN A 62 17.87 0.24 -2.80
CA ASN A 62 18.60 -0.54 -3.80
C ASN A 62 18.48 0.08 -5.20
N SER A 63 17.39 0.81 -5.48
CA SER A 63 17.21 1.56 -6.74
C SER A 63 18.06 2.83 -6.81
N ASP A 64 18.38 3.45 -5.66
CA ASP A 64 19.24 4.65 -5.58
C ASP A 64 20.73 4.36 -5.93
N GLY A 65 21.09 3.09 -6.17
CA GLY A 65 22.41 2.65 -6.62
C GLY A 65 22.52 2.37 -8.12
N VAL A 66 21.46 2.62 -8.90
CA VAL A 66 21.48 2.55 -10.36
C VAL A 66 21.28 3.97 -10.90
N LEU A 67 22.36 4.74 -10.89
CA LEU A 67 22.55 5.96 -11.69
C LEU A 67 23.79 5.77 -12.57
#